data_AF-A0A5B7BG14-F1
#
_entry.id   AF-A0A5B7BG14-F1
#
_cell.length_a   1.000
_cell.length_b   1.000
_cell.length_c   1.000
_cell.angle_alpha   90.00
_cell.angle_beta   90.00
_cell.angle_gamma   90.00
#
_symmetry.space_group_name_H-M   'P 1'
#
loop_
_entity.id
_entity.type
_entity.pdbx_description
1 polymer ?
#
loop_
_entity_poly.entity_id
_entity_poly.type
_entity_poly.pdbx_seq_one_letter_code
_entity_poly.pdbx_strand_id
1 'polypeptide(L)'
;MSSKSTNKTNCSVSNSSRSRHSRVVAQTPIDAKLHVDFEESEQLFDYSTSIDVNISSSTSNVPSSTVSAYLQKMQRGSLIQPFGCMIAVEEQNFTVLAYSENAPEMLDLAPHAVPNIEQQEALTFGTDVR
;
A
#
# COMPACT_ATOMS: atom_id res chain seq x y z
N MET A 1 -14.40 -28.85 42.64
CA MET A 1 -15.28 -27.80 42.08
C MET A 1 -14.37 -26.80 41.40
N SER A 2 -14.20 -26.85 40.07
CA SER A 2 -14.82 -25.93 39.09
C SER A 2 -14.79 -24.47 39.59
N SER A 3 -14.11 -23.54 38.91
CA SER A 3 -14.58 -23.06 37.62
C SER A 3 -13.46 -22.61 36.68
N LYS A 4 -13.43 -23.16 35.46
CA LYS A 4 -12.73 -22.59 34.31
C LYS A 4 -13.45 -21.30 33.89
N SER A 5 -12.76 -20.17 33.95
CA SER A 5 -13.23 -18.93 33.31
C SER A 5 -12.92 -18.99 31.82
N THR A 6 -13.93 -19.21 30.98
CA THR A 6 -13.82 -19.04 29.54
C THR A 6 -14.07 -17.57 29.21
N ASN A 7 -13.00 -16.78 29.09
CA ASN A 7 -13.07 -15.48 28.42
C ASN A 7 -13.37 -15.73 26.94
N LYS A 8 -14.66 -15.72 26.58
CA LYS A 8 -15.09 -15.48 25.21
C LYS A 8 -14.75 -14.04 24.88
N THR A 9 -13.62 -13.82 24.24
CA THR A 9 -13.35 -12.57 23.52
C THR A 9 -14.41 -12.45 22.43
N ASN A 10 -15.42 -11.62 22.71
CA ASN A 10 -16.36 -11.15 21.70
C ASN A 10 -15.57 -10.27 20.73
N CYS A 11 -15.00 -10.87 19.69
CA CYS A 11 -14.53 -10.13 18.53
C CYS A 11 -15.78 -9.70 17.75
N SER A 12 -16.23 -8.47 17.93
CA SER A 12 -17.28 -7.85 17.13
C SER A 12 -16.75 -7.56 15.71
N VAL A 13 -16.47 -8.60 14.93
CA VAL A 13 -16.14 -8.49 13.52
C VAL A 13 -17.42 -8.66 12.71
N SER A 14 -18.31 -7.69 12.81
CA SER A 14 -19.54 -7.66 12.03
C SER A 14 -19.93 -6.24 11.64
N ASN A 15 -19.02 -5.56 10.93
CA ASN A 15 -19.41 -4.40 10.11
C ASN A 15 -19.35 -4.76 8.63
N SER A 16 -20.49 -4.55 7.97
CA SER A 16 -20.80 -4.91 6.60
C SER A 16 -19.77 -4.35 5.61
N SER A 17 -19.27 -5.20 4.72
CA SER A 17 -18.41 -4.83 3.59
C SER A 17 -18.96 -3.65 2.77
N ARG A 18 -20.29 -3.56 2.66
CA ARG A 18 -21.00 -2.43 2.04
C ARG A 18 -20.80 -1.09 2.77
N SER A 19 -20.84 -1.06 4.11
CA SER A 19 -20.62 0.17 4.86
C SER A 19 -19.17 0.66 4.81
N ARG A 20 -18.21 -0.25 4.66
CA ARG A 20 -16.80 0.11 4.43
C ARG A 20 -16.63 0.68 3.02
N HIS A 21 -17.22 0.04 2.02
CA HIS A 21 -17.15 0.52 0.63
C HIS A 21 -17.76 1.91 0.48
N SER A 22 -18.93 2.17 1.09
CA SER A 22 -19.55 3.50 1.02
C SER A 22 -18.70 4.59 1.69
N ARG A 23 -18.00 4.25 2.79
CA ARG A 23 -17.07 5.18 3.45
C ARG A 23 -15.85 5.48 2.59
N VAL A 24 -15.25 4.45 1.98
CA VAL A 24 -14.11 4.61 1.08
C VAL A 24 -14.49 5.52 -0.09
N VAL A 25 -15.64 5.28 -0.74
CA VAL A 25 -16.09 6.09 -1.88
C VAL A 25 -16.32 7.56 -1.52
N ALA A 26 -16.86 7.85 -0.34
CA ALA A 26 -17.07 9.23 0.11
C ALA A 26 -15.77 9.95 0.52
N GLN A 27 -14.77 9.20 1.02
CA GLN A 27 -13.49 9.74 1.49
C GLN A 27 -12.50 9.99 0.34
N THR A 28 -12.50 9.15 -0.70
CA THR A 28 -11.54 9.25 -1.82
C THR A 28 -11.44 10.65 -2.45
N PRO A 29 -12.54 11.39 -2.73
CA PRO A 29 -12.43 12.74 -3.30
C PRO A 29 -11.73 13.73 -2.38
N ILE A 30 -11.94 13.61 -1.06
CA ILE A 30 -11.30 14.46 -0.04
C ILE A 30 -9.81 14.16 0.00
N ASP A 31 -9.45 12.87 0.04
CA ASP A 31 -8.06 12.44 0.06
C ASP A 31 -7.32 12.82 -1.24
N ALA A 32 -8.00 12.74 -2.39
CA ALA A 32 -7.44 13.15 -3.67
C ALA A 32 -7.14 14.66 -3.70
N LYS A 33 -8.01 15.49 -3.08
CA LYS A 33 -7.75 16.92 -2.93
C LYS A 33 -6.53 17.17 -2.04
N LEU A 34 -6.49 16.53 -0.87
CA LEU A 34 -5.35 16.65 0.05
C LEU A 34 -4.04 16.22 -0.61
N HIS A 35 -4.08 15.18 -1.44
CA HIS A 35 -2.90 14.72 -2.16
C HIS A 35 -2.38 15.78 -3.15
N VAL A 36 -3.25 16.43 -3.90
CA VAL A 36 -2.86 17.53 -4.81
C VAL A 36 -2.31 18.71 -4.02
N ASP A 37 -3.04 19.17 -3.00
CA ASP A 37 -2.63 20.30 -2.18
C ASP A 37 -1.25 20.04 -1.52
N PHE A 38 -0.96 18.78 -1.14
CA PHE A 38 0.32 18.37 -0.60
C PHE A 38 1.46 18.36 -1.64
N GLU A 39 1.22 17.79 -2.83
CA GLU A 39 2.24 17.74 -3.88
C GLU A 39 2.57 19.13 -4.44
N GLU A 40 1.60 20.06 -4.44
CA GLU A 40 1.83 21.48 -4.79
C GLU A 40 2.56 22.24 -3.67
N SER A 41 2.56 21.73 -2.44
CA SER A 41 3.30 22.34 -1.34
C SER A 41 4.77 21.94 -1.39
N GLU A 42 5.64 22.85 -1.83
CA GLU A 42 7.05 22.52 -2.03
C GLU A 42 7.83 22.24 -0.73
N GLN A 43 7.38 22.75 0.42
CA GLN A 43 8.18 22.65 1.65
C GLN A 43 7.43 22.66 2.99
N LEU A 44 6.23 23.24 3.07
CA LEU A 44 5.38 23.18 4.27
C LEU A 44 3.92 22.94 3.87
N PHE A 45 3.34 21.88 4.41
CA PHE A 45 1.92 21.57 4.26
C PHE A 45 1.20 21.72 5.60
N ASP A 46 0.28 22.69 5.71
CA ASP A 46 -0.54 22.88 6.92
C ASP A 46 -1.89 22.17 6.80
N TYR A 47 -1.96 20.96 7.37
CA TYR A 47 -3.17 20.14 7.44
C TYR A 47 -4.36 20.85 8.10
N SER A 48 -4.12 21.82 8.98
CA SER A 48 -5.18 22.53 9.71
C SER A 48 -6.04 23.38 8.77
N THR A 49 -5.44 23.90 7.69
CA THR A 49 -6.13 24.71 6.67
C THR A 49 -6.97 23.86 5.72
N SER A 50 -6.69 22.55 5.63
CA SER A 50 -7.39 21.64 4.74
C SER A 50 -8.68 21.05 5.35
N ILE A 51 -8.92 21.28 6.65
CA ILE A 51 -10.12 20.83 7.35
C ILE A 51 -11.20 21.92 7.28
N ASP A 52 -12.12 21.79 6.32
CA ASP A 52 -13.33 22.61 6.30
C ASP A 52 -14.29 22.17 7.42
N VAL A 53 -14.42 22.99 8.46
CA VAL A 53 -15.31 22.73 9.61
C VAL A 53 -16.80 22.71 9.19
N ASN A 54 -17.12 23.30 8.03
CA ASN A 54 -18.47 23.34 7.45
C ASN A 54 -18.74 22.16 6.49
N ILE A 55 -18.58 20.93 7.00
CA ILE A 55 -18.73 19.66 6.26
C ILE A 55 -20.12 19.51 5.59
N SER A 56 -21.12 20.27 6.02
CA SER A 56 -22.47 20.26 5.43
C SER A 56 -22.58 20.99 4.09
N SER A 57 -21.60 21.82 3.69
CA SER A 57 -21.66 22.64 2.47
C SER A 57 -20.51 22.36 1.48
N SER A 58 -19.51 21.57 1.86
CA SER A 58 -18.37 21.28 1.01
C SER A 58 -18.68 20.08 0.10
N THR A 59 -19.45 20.30 -0.96
CA THR A 59 -19.28 19.47 -2.16
C THR A 59 -17.87 19.78 -2.64
N SER A 60 -16.90 18.95 -2.26
CA SER A 60 -15.54 19.05 -2.75
C SER A 60 -15.62 18.96 -4.28
N ASN A 61 -15.61 20.10 -4.96
CA ASN A 61 -15.66 20.20 -6.42
C ASN A 61 -14.30 19.78 -6.98
N VAL A 62 -13.88 18.56 -6.63
CA VAL A 62 -12.64 17.96 -7.08
C VAL A 62 -12.95 17.37 -8.44
N PRO A 63 -12.18 17.74 -9.48
CA PRO A 63 -12.36 17.17 -10.80
C PRO A 63 -12.29 15.64 -10.75
N SER A 64 -13.18 14.97 -11.49
CA SER A 64 -13.18 13.50 -11.58
C SER A 64 -11.83 12.94 -12.07
N SER A 65 -11.12 13.71 -12.90
CA SER A 65 -9.75 13.41 -13.34
C SER A 65 -8.76 13.32 -12.18
N THR A 66 -8.84 14.23 -11.21
CA THR A 66 -7.99 14.23 -10.00
C THR A 66 -8.23 13.00 -9.15
N VAL A 67 -9.51 12.65 -8.93
CA VAL A 67 -9.88 11.43 -8.19
C VAL A 67 -9.36 10.18 -8.90
N SER A 68 -9.49 10.13 -10.22
CA SER A 68 -9.02 9.00 -11.03
C SER A 68 -7.50 8.86 -11.01
N ALA A 69 -6.77 9.98 -11.12
CA ALA A 69 -5.32 9.99 -11.03
C ALA A 69 -4.83 9.53 -9.65
N TYR A 70 -5.48 10.00 -8.57
CA TYR A 70 -5.18 9.56 -7.20
C TYR A 70 -5.41 8.05 -7.03
N LEU A 71 -6.54 7.51 -7.49
CA LEU A 71 -6.82 6.08 -7.45
C LEU A 71 -5.80 5.26 -8.26
N GLN A 72 -5.43 5.74 -9.45
CA GLN A 72 -4.43 5.08 -10.28
C GLN A 72 -3.06 5.02 -9.58
N LYS A 73 -2.63 6.13 -8.96
CA LYS A 73 -1.37 6.20 -8.19
C LYS A 73 -1.41 5.31 -6.96
N MET A 74 -2.55 5.21 -6.26
CA MET A 74 -2.67 4.27 -5.13
C MET A 74 -2.65 2.80 -5.57
N GLN A 75 -3.33 2.46 -6.66
CA GLN A 75 -3.41 1.07 -7.14
C GLN A 75 -2.13 0.59 -7.83
N ARG A 76 -1.37 1.51 -8.46
CA ARG A 76 -0.19 1.21 -9.28
C ARG A 76 0.97 2.17 -8.97
N GLY A 77 1.15 2.51 -7.70
CA GLY A 77 2.18 3.44 -7.26
C GLY A 77 3.60 2.89 -7.34
N SER A 78 3.75 1.57 -7.49
CA SER A 78 5.03 0.86 -7.59
C SER A 78 6.01 1.14 -6.45
N LEU A 79 5.52 1.61 -5.30
CA LEU A 79 6.27 1.85 -4.09
C LEU A 79 5.76 0.94 -2.98
N ILE A 80 6.69 0.44 -2.16
CA ILE A 80 6.40 -0.37 -0.98
C ILE A 80 7.01 0.27 0.26
N GLN A 81 6.54 -0.10 1.43
CA GLN A 81 7.16 0.33 2.68
C GLN A 81 8.47 -0.45 2.91
N PRO A 82 9.56 0.21 3.38
CA PRO A 82 10.90 -0.38 3.39
C PRO A 82 11.15 -1.39 4.52
N PHE A 83 10.16 -1.67 5.38
CA PHE A 83 10.33 -2.65 6.46
C PHE A 83 10.35 -4.11 5.97
N GLY A 84 9.99 -4.34 4.69
CA GLY A 84 9.89 -5.63 4.05
C GLY A 84 10.22 -5.53 2.56
N CYS A 85 10.28 -6.68 1.89
CA CYS A 85 10.40 -6.77 0.44
C CYS A 85 9.13 -7.36 -0.17
N MET A 86 8.91 -7.11 -1.47
CA MET A 86 7.78 -7.66 -2.22
C MET A 86 8.29 -8.46 -3.41
N ILE A 87 7.74 -9.66 -3.62
CA ILE A 87 7.98 -10.49 -4.79
C ILE A 87 6.63 -10.88 -5.38
N ALA A 88 6.44 -10.57 -6.67
CA ALA A 88 5.30 -11.02 -7.45
C ALA A 88 5.68 -12.28 -8.22
N VAL A 89 4.88 -13.34 -8.07
CA VAL A 89 5.17 -14.67 -8.60
C VAL A 89 4.00 -15.14 -9.48
N GLU A 90 4.31 -15.82 -10.57
CA GLU A 90 3.33 -16.48 -11.43
C GLU A 90 2.72 -17.69 -10.72
N GLU A 91 1.39 -17.78 -10.68
CA GLU A 91 0.66 -18.82 -9.95
C GLU A 91 0.97 -20.24 -10.46
N GLN A 92 1.15 -20.41 -11.77
CA GLN A 92 1.29 -21.74 -12.38
C GLN A 92 2.71 -22.29 -12.23
N ASN A 93 3.71 -21.46 -12.53
CA ASN A 93 5.09 -21.91 -12.68
C ASN A 93 5.98 -21.48 -11.51
N PHE A 94 5.44 -20.71 -10.56
CA PHE A 94 6.20 -20.16 -9.44
C PHE A 94 7.41 -19.32 -9.87
N THR A 95 7.32 -18.71 -11.06
CA THR A 95 8.36 -17.86 -11.63
C THR A 95 8.22 -16.42 -11.13
N VAL A 96 9.35 -15.76 -10.85
CA VAL A 96 9.36 -14.35 -10.43
C VAL A 96 8.98 -13.45 -11.61
N LEU A 97 7.89 -12.69 -11.43
CA LEU A 97 7.39 -11.70 -12.39
C LEU A 97 7.91 -10.29 -12.09
N ALA A 98 8.09 -9.96 -10.82
CA ALA A 98 8.67 -8.71 -10.35
C ALA A 98 9.15 -8.85 -8.91
N TYR A 99 10.12 -8.03 -8.51
CA TYR A 99 10.58 -7.92 -7.13
C TYR A 99 10.95 -6.47 -6.80
N SER A 100 10.88 -6.11 -5.52
CA SER A 100 11.30 -4.79 -5.04
C SER A 100 12.82 -4.66 -5.00
N GLU A 101 13.35 -3.45 -5.17
CA GLU A 101 14.79 -3.18 -5.22
C GLU A 101 15.56 -3.69 -3.99
N ASN A 102 14.93 -3.65 -2.81
CA ASN A 102 15.53 -4.08 -1.54
C ASN A 102 15.47 -5.61 -1.33
N ALA A 103 14.82 -6.37 -2.21
CA ALA A 103 14.63 -7.80 -2.02
C ALA A 103 15.95 -8.60 -1.97
N PRO A 104 16.95 -8.36 -2.86
CA PRO A 104 18.21 -9.11 -2.80
C PRO A 104 19.00 -8.87 -1.52
N GLU A 105 18.95 -7.66 -0.97
CA GLU A 105 19.61 -7.31 0.30
C GLU A 105 18.88 -7.94 1.48
N MET A 106 17.55 -7.77 1.57
CA MET A 106 16.76 -8.29 2.69
C MET A 106 16.72 -9.81 2.79
N LEU A 107 16.94 -10.51 1.67
CA LEU A 107 16.97 -11.97 1.61
C LEU A 107 18.40 -12.54 1.65
N ASP A 108 19.41 -11.71 1.90
CA ASP A 108 20.83 -12.08 1.90
C ASP A 108 21.28 -12.76 0.57
N LEU A 109 20.63 -12.41 -0.54
CA LEU A 109 20.90 -12.93 -1.89
C LEU A 109 22.00 -12.14 -2.61
N ALA A 110 22.37 -10.97 -2.09
CA ALA A 110 23.47 -10.19 -2.62
C ALA A 110 24.80 -10.97 -2.49
N PRO A 111 25.65 -10.98 -3.54
CA PRO A 111 26.94 -11.65 -3.46
C PRO A 111 27.87 -10.93 -2.47
N HIS A 112 28.06 -11.52 -1.30
CA HIS A 112 28.95 -11.01 -0.24
C HIS A 112 30.45 -11.28 -0.49
N ALA A 113 30.79 -11.80 -1.68
CA ALA A 113 32.15 -12.20 -2.04
C ALA A 113 32.65 -11.40 -3.26
N VAL A 114 33.97 -11.48 -3.50
CA VAL A 114 34.63 -10.84 -4.65
C VAL A 114 33.86 -11.16 -5.94
N PRO A 115 33.50 -10.14 -6.77
CA PRO A 115 32.69 -10.37 -7.97
C PRO A 115 33.35 -11.39 -8.90
N ASN A 116 32.70 -12.54 -9.10
CA ASN A 116 33.09 -13.55 -10.08
C ASN A 116 32.26 -13.36 -11.36
N ILE A 117 32.89 -13.50 -12.53
CA ILE A 117 32.27 -13.26 -13.84
C ILE A 117 31.14 -14.27 -14.16
N GLU A 118 31.08 -15.38 -13.42
CA GLU A 118 30.09 -16.44 -13.55
C GLU A 118 29.01 -16.42 -12.44
N GLN A 119 29.04 -15.45 -11.52
CA GLN A 119 28.01 -15.37 -10.48
C GLN A 119 26.67 -14.94 -11.08
N GLN A 120 25.77 -15.91 -11.19
CA GLN A 120 24.39 -15.66 -11.57
C GLN A 120 23.66 -14.99 -10.40
N GLU A 121 22.98 -13.88 -10.68
CA GLU A 121 22.19 -13.17 -9.69
C GLU A 121 21.09 -14.09 -9.14
N ALA A 122 21.03 -14.23 -7.82
CA ALA A 122 20.18 -15.23 -7.18
C ALA A 122 18.67 -14.91 -7.30
N LEU A 123 18.31 -13.65 -7.54
CA LEU A 123 16.94 -13.20 -7.77
C LEU A 123 16.84 -12.43 -9.08
N THR A 124 16.25 -13.05 -10.10
CA THR A 124 16.02 -12.42 -11.41
C THR A 124 14.61 -12.71 -11.91
N PHE A 125 14.20 -12.00 -12.96
CA PHE A 125 12.94 -12.32 -13.65
C PHE A 125 12.98 -13.74 -14.21
N GLY A 126 11.94 -14.53 -13.94
CA GLY A 126 11.86 -15.93 -14.35
C GLY A 126 12.53 -16.93 -13.42
N THR A 127 13.19 -16.49 -12.33
CA THR A 127 13.70 -17.40 -11.29
C THR A 127 12.54 -18.20 -10.68
N ASP A 128 12.72 -19.51 -10.49
CA ASP A 128 11.78 -20.39 -9.78
C ASP A 128 12.00 -20.27 -8.26
N VAL A 129 10.92 -20.15 -7.49
CA VAL A 129 10.94 -19.90 -6.03
C VAL A 129 10.83 -21.20 -5.20
N ARG A 130 10.72 -22.37 -5.82
CA ARG A 130 10.51 -23.68 -5.14
C ARG A 130 11.78 -24.41 -4.71
#